data_AF-Q94AZ8-F1
#
_entry.id   AF-Q94AZ8-F1
#
_cell.length_a   1.000
_cell.length_b   1.000
_cell.length_c   1.000
_cell.angle_alpha   90.00
_cell.angle_beta   90.00
_cell.angle_gamma   90.00
#
_symmetry.space_group_name_H-M   'P 1'
#
loop_
_entity.id
_entity.type
_entity.pdbx_description
1 polymer ?
#
loop_
_entity_poly.entity_id
_entity_poly.type
_entity_poly.pdbx_seq_one_letter_code
_entity_poly.pdbx_strand_id
1 'polypeptide(L)'
;MGSLRVSTVVIAVVACLSILLISPTEVDGRLVCDTPAGTCTSSSTCNDQCNTWGGNYSGGECADSSFPGLSICYCCHYVGSSAEMESM
;
A
#
# COMPACT_ATOMS: atom_id res chain seq x y z
N MET A 1 57.57 -1.00 16.75
CA MET A 1 56.54 -0.26 15.99
C MET A 1 55.24 -1.03 16.13
N GLY A 2 54.48 -0.70 17.17
CA GLY A 2 53.13 -1.22 17.40
C GLY A 2 52.09 -0.31 16.77
N SER A 3 50.85 -0.80 16.74
CA SER A 3 49.64 -0.11 16.26
C SER A 3 49.34 -0.24 14.76
N LEU A 4 48.76 -1.38 14.39
CA LEU A 4 47.93 -1.52 13.18
C LEU A 4 46.58 -2.20 13.46
N ARG A 5 46.16 -2.33 14.74
CA ARG A 5 44.90 -3.02 15.10
C ARG A 5 43.66 -2.13 15.18
N VAL A 6 43.75 -0.84 14.81
CA VAL A 6 42.61 0.11 14.91
C VAL A 6 41.85 0.26 13.57
N SER A 7 42.33 -0.33 12.47
CA SER A 7 41.75 -0.04 11.15
C SER A 7 40.53 -0.91 10.78
N THR A 8 40.38 -2.12 11.35
CA THR A 8 39.32 -3.05 10.92
C THR A 8 37.94 -2.74 11.49
N VAL A 9 37.87 -2.13 12.68
CA VAL A 9 36.59 -1.94 13.38
C VAL A 9 35.71 -0.88 12.71
N VAL A 10 36.32 0.12 12.05
CA VAL A 10 35.59 1.25 11.45
C VAL A 10 34.78 0.82 10.22
N ILE A 11 35.24 -0.17 9.46
CA ILE A 11 34.58 -0.60 8.21
C ILE A 11 33.27 -1.35 8.50
N ALA A 12 33.19 -2.10 9.60
CA ALA A 12 32.00 -2.86 9.96
C ALA A 12 30.79 -1.97 10.31
N VAL A 13 31.01 -0.79 10.89
CA VAL A 13 29.93 0.11 11.31
C VAL A 13 29.26 0.79 10.09
N VAL A 14 30.05 1.15 9.08
CA VAL A 14 29.52 1.80 7.86
C VAL A 14 28.62 0.85 7.07
N ALA A 15 28.99 -0.43 6.97
CA ALA A 15 28.17 -1.43 6.28
C ALA A 15 26.82 -1.68 6.99
N CYS A 16 26.78 -1.66 8.32
CA CYS A 16 25.54 -1.83 9.08
C CYS A 16 24.59 -0.62 8.93
N LEU A 17 25.11 0.60 8.78
CA LEU A 17 24.28 1.78 8.56
C LEU A 17 23.64 1.79 7.16
N SER A 18 24.36 1.31 6.14
CA SER A 18 23.81 1.24 4.76
C SER A 18 22.66 0.25 4.63
N ILE A 19 22.65 -0.84 5.41
CA ILE A 19 21.57 -1.86 5.36
C ILE A 19 20.30 -1.34 6.04
N LEU A 20 20.41 -0.51 7.09
CA LEU A 20 19.23 0.04 7.80
C LEU A 20 18.49 1.12 7.00
N LEU A 21 19.18 1.84 6.11
CA LEU A 21 18.58 2.84 5.24
C LEU A 21 17.80 2.23 4.07
N ILE A 22 18.09 0.98 3.71
CA ILE A 22 17.24 0.20 2.81
C ILE A 22 16.18 -0.45 3.70
N SER A 23 15.24 0.36 4.18
CA SER A 23 13.93 -0.13 4.59
C SER A 23 13.10 -0.18 3.30
N PRO A 24 13.01 -1.30 2.57
CA PRO A 24 12.11 -1.42 1.43
C PRO A 24 10.69 -1.60 1.99
N THR A 25 10.17 -0.58 2.65
CA THR A 25 8.79 -0.58 3.17
C THR A 25 7.94 0.49 2.52
N GLU A 26 8.47 1.31 1.61
CA GLU A 26 7.72 2.41 1.01
C GLU A 26 7.14 2.09 -0.37
N VAL A 27 7.43 0.92 -0.94
CA VAL A 27 6.94 0.52 -2.28
C VAL A 27 5.79 -0.49 -2.25
N ASP A 28 5.23 -0.81 -1.08
CA ASP A 28 4.03 -1.62 -1.00
C ASP A 28 2.83 -0.69 -0.83
N GLY A 29 2.22 -0.30 -1.95
CA GLY A 29 0.94 0.37 -1.90
C GLY A 29 -0.05 -0.51 -1.15
N ARG A 30 -0.70 0.00 -0.12
CA ARG A 30 -1.73 -0.75 0.61
C ARG A 30 -3.02 -0.70 -0.19
N LEU A 31 -3.65 -1.84 -0.46
CA LEU A 31 -5.02 -1.86 -0.98
C LEU A 31 -6.00 -1.43 0.13
N VAL A 32 -6.81 -0.41 -0.13
CA VAL A 32 -7.85 0.09 0.79
C VAL A 32 -9.17 0.19 0.04
N CYS A 33 -10.25 -0.27 0.67
CA CYS A 33 -11.61 -0.29 0.15
C CYS A 33 -12.50 0.65 0.96
N ASP A 34 -12.38 1.96 0.72
CA ASP A 34 -13.09 3.00 1.48
C ASP A 34 -14.08 3.82 0.65
N THR A 35 -14.08 3.67 -0.68
CA THR A 35 -14.93 4.50 -1.55
C THR A 35 -16.30 3.84 -1.77
N PRO A 36 -17.42 4.38 -1.26
CA PRO A 36 -18.74 3.79 -1.49
C PRO A 36 -19.21 4.03 -2.94
N ALA A 37 -19.60 2.95 -3.64
CA ALA A 37 -20.15 3.04 -5.00
C ALA A 37 -21.66 2.82 -5.07
N GLY A 38 -22.29 2.29 -4.03
CA GLY A 38 -23.73 2.07 -3.96
C GLY A 38 -24.09 0.77 -3.26
N THR A 39 -25.31 0.27 -3.50
CA THR A 39 -25.74 -1.04 -3.00
C THR A 39 -25.27 -2.16 -3.90
N CYS A 40 -24.89 -3.29 -3.32
CA CYS A 40 -24.53 -4.50 -4.06
C CYS A 40 -25.32 -5.70 -3.53
N THR A 41 -25.49 -6.70 -4.40
CA THR A 41 -26.04 -8.02 -4.04
C THR A 41 -24.95 -9.08 -4.01
N SER A 42 -23.81 -8.80 -4.65
CA SER A 42 -22.68 -9.71 -4.76
C SER A 42 -21.38 -8.93 -4.99
N SER A 43 -20.25 -9.50 -4.56
CA SER A 43 -18.92 -8.92 -4.78
C SER A 43 -18.57 -8.78 -6.26
N SER A 44 -19.05 -9.67 -7.14
CA SER A 44 -18.86 -9.56 -8.59
C SER A 44 -19.51 -8.30 -9.16
N THR A 45 -20.79 -8.06 -8.84
CA THR A 45 -21.48 -6.83 -9.30
C THR A 45 -20.81 -5.56 -8.79
N CYS A 46 -20.30 -5.58 -7.55
CA CYS A 46 -19.55 -4.48 -6.98
C CYS A 46 -18.21 -4.25 -7.72
N ASN A 47 -17.48 -5.33 -8.01
CA ASN A 47 -16.22 -5.27 -8.75
C ASN A 47 -16.41 -4.70 -10.16
N ASP A 48 -17.39 -5.19 -10.91
CA ASP A 48 -17.73 -4.65 -12.24
C ASP A 48 -18.03 -3.14 -12.17
N GLN A 49 -18.83 -2.72 -11.18
CA GLN A 49 -19.15 -1.31 -10.97
C GLN A 49 -17.89 -0.47 -10.68
N CYS A 50 -17.02 -0.92 -9.80
CA CYS A 50 -15.77 -0.20 -9.49
C CYS A 50 -14.80 -0.15 -10.67
N ASN A 51 -14.74 -1.22 -11.47
CA ASN A 51 -13.91 -1.25 -12.68
C ASN A 51 -14.40 -0.25 -13.74
N THR A 52 -15.71 0.04 -13.80
CA THR A 52 -16.22 1.08 -14.72
C THR A 52 -15.74 2.49 -14.38
N TRP A 53 -15.34 2.76 -13.13
CA TRP A 53 -14.85 4.08 -12.73
C TRP A 53 -13.43 4.34 -13.25
N GLY A 54 -12.65 3.28 -13.50
CA GLY A 54 -11.30 3.37 -14.04
C GLY A 54 -10.30 4.10 -13.13
N GLY A 55 -9.09 4.32 -13.65
CA GLY A 55 -8.05 5.14 -13.01
C GLY A 55 -7.27 4.42 -11.91
N ASN A 56 -7.84 4.31 -10.72
CA ASN A 56 -7.14 3.85 -9.50
C ASN A 56 -7.82 2.67 -8.80
N TYR A 57 -9.03 2.29 -9.23
CA TYR A 57 -9.78 1.21 -8.60
C TYR A 57 -9.37 -0.14 -9.20
N SER A 58 -8.99 -1.08 -8.34
CA SER A 58 -8.64 -2.46 -8.73
C SER A 58 -9.78 -3.46 -8.51
N GLY A 59 -10.91 -2.97 -7.98
CA GLY A 59 -12.13 -3.74 -7.79
C GLY A 59 -12.97 -3.18 -6.65
N GLY A 60 -13.85 -4.01 -6.09
CA GLY A 60 -14.68 -3.61 -4.96
C GLY A 60 -15.12 -4.77 -4.08
N GLU A 61 -15.39 -4.46 -2.81
CA GLU A 61 -15.90 -5.37 -1.80
C GLU A 61 -17.37 -5.06 -1.51
N CYS A 62 -18.19 -6.10 -1.46
CA CYS A 62 -19.58 -5.99 -1.04
C CYS A 62 -19.66 -6.32 0.44
N ALA A 63 -19.81 -5.30 1.29
CA ALA A 63 -19.87 -5.45 2.73
C ALA A 63 -21.31 -5.27 3.23
N ASP A 64 -21.72 -6.09 4.20
CA ASP A 64 -23.00 -5.90 4.86
C ASP A 64 -23.03 -4.54 5.56
N SER A 65 -24.07 -3.76 5.27
CA SER A 65 -24.28 -2.50 5.97
C SER A 65 -24.79 -2.75 7.38
N SER A 66 -24.84 -1.70 8.19
CA SER A 66 -25.52 -1.75 9.49
C SER A 66 -27.02 -2.05 9.38
N PHE A 67 -27.60 -2.01 8.17
CA PHE A 67 -28.99 -2.33 7.91
C PHE A 67 -29.13 -3.77 7.39
N PRO A 68 -29.97 -4.61 8.04
CA PRO A 68 -30.16 -5.98 7.62
C PRO A 68 -30.74 -6.04 6.20
N GLY A 69 -30.10 -6.84 5.33
CA GLY A 69 -30.51 -7.01 3.94
C GLY A 69 -30.02 -5.93 2.96
N LEU A 70 -29.21 -4.98 3.43
CA LEU A 70 -28.53 -4.02 2.57
C LEU A 70 -27.03 -4.25 2.65
N SER A 71 -26.40 -4.49 1.51
CA SER A 71 -24.95 -4.56 1.38
C SER A 71 -24.46 -3.38 0.54
N ILE A 72 -23.36 -2.76 0.96
CA ILE A 72 -22.76 -1.59 0.33
C ILE A 72 -21.48 -2.03 -0.38
N CYS A 73 -21.34 -1.57 -1.61
CA CYS A 73 -20.16 -1.73 -2.42
C CYS A 73 -19.12 -0.67 -2.06
N TYR A 74 -17.94 -1.12 -1.68
CA TYR A 74 -16.77 -0.29 -1.43
C TYR A 74 -15.71 -0.56 -2.49
N CYS A 75 -15.38 0.42 -3.31
CA CYS A 75 -14.31 0.32 -4.29
C CYS A 75 -12.93 0.41 -3.63
N CYS A 76 -12.06 -0.48 -4.07
CA CYS A 76 -10.71 -0.66 -3.58
C CYS A 76 -9.70 0.04 -4.49
N HIS A 77 -8.85 0.87 -3.90
CA HIS A 77 -7.72 1.48 -4.60
C HIS A 77 -6.43 1.27 -3.80
N TYR A 78 -5.31 1.36 -4.49
CA TYR A 78 -4.01 1.36 -3.82
C TYR A 78 -3.75 2.74 -3.21
N VAL A 79 -3.48 2.79 -1.92
CA VAL A 79 -2.81 3.90 -1.25
C VAL A 79 -1.33 3.53 -1.10
N GLY A 80 -0.55 3.86 -2.12
CA GLY A 80 0.89 4.02 -2.00
C GLY A 80 1.18 5.50 -1.84
N SER A 81 2.23 5.86 -1.10
CA SER A 81 2.68 7.24 -1.02
C SER A 81 3.15 7.70 -2.41
N SER A 82 2.23 8.20 -3.22
CA SER A 82 2.52 9.00 -4.40
C SER A 82 3.02 10.39 -4.01
N ALA A 83 3.59 10.57 -2.80
CA ALA A 83 4.36 11.75 -2.45
C ALA A 83 5.59 11.91 -3.36
N GLU A 84 6.01 10.89 -4.11
CA GLU A 84 7.09 11.00 -5.10
C GLU A 84 6.62 11.17 -6.56
N MET A 85 5.32 11.40 -6.83
CA MET A 85 4.87 11.71 -8.21
C MET A 85 4.37 13.16 -8.40
N GLU A 86 4.61 14.04 -7.42
CA GLU A 86 4.51 15.50 -7.60
C GLU A 86 5.89 16.20 -7.58
N SER A 87 6.96 15.46 -7.88
CA SER A 87 8.29 16.04 -8.16
C SER A 87 8.82 15.54 -9.51
N MET A 88 8.08 15.78 -10.58
CA MET A 88 8.61 15.82 -11.95
C MET A 88 8.08 17.03 -12.70
#